data_AF-A0AAF0UWP3-F1
#
_entry.id   AF-A0AAF0UWP3-F1
#
_cell.length_a   1.000
_cell.length_b   1.000
_cell.length_c   1.000
_cell.angle_alpha   90.00
_cell.angle_beta   90.00
_cell.angle_gamma   90.00
#
_symmetry.space_group_name_H-M   'P 1'
#
loop_
_entity.id
_entity.type
_entity.pdbx_description
1 polymer ?
#
loop_
_entity_poly.entity_id
_entity_poly.type
_entity_poly.pdbx_seq_one_letter_code
_entity_poly.pdbx_strand_id
1 'polypeptide(L)' 'MRIVGLTGGIASGKSTVSNLFKAHGIPVVDADIVAHNVLKKGTGGWKKVVAAFGEDILLDMEKLIVQS' A
#
# COMPACT_ATOMS: atom_id res chain seq x y z
N MET A 1 25.48 -2.01 0.26
CA MET A 1 24.17 -2.08 -0.40
C MET A 1 23.84 -0.70 -0.98
N ARG A 2 23.40 -0.60 -2.23
CA ARG A 2 22.97 0.67 -2.84
C ARG A 2 21.45 0.70 -2.90
N ILE A 3 20.85 1.85 -2.58
CA ILE A 3 19.39 2.07 -2.63
C ILE A 3 19.11 3.06 -3.75
N VAL A 4 18.16 2.71 -4.63
CA VAL A 4 17.75 3.54 -5.76
C VAL A 4 16.24 3.73 -5.69
N GLY A 5 15.80 4.99 -5.72
CA GLY A 5 14.38 5.34 -5.74
C GLY A 5 13.83 5.32 -7.16
N LEU A 6 12.82 4.50 -7.42
CA LEU A 6 12.06 4.51 -8.66
C LEU A 6 10.80 5.38 -8.48
N THR A 7 10.77 6.53 -9.15
CA THR A 7 9.66 7.49 -9.11
C THR A 7 9.20 7.87 -10.52
N GLY A 8 8.11 8.62 -10.62
CA GLY A 8 7.46 8.99 -11.89
C GLY A 8 5.96 9.25 -11.71
N GLY A 9 5.37 10.01 -12.63
CA GLY A 9 3.94 10.37 -12.59
C GLY A 9 2.98 9.19 -12.76
N ILE A 10 1.68 9.45 -12.65
CA ILE A 10 0.64 8.45 -12.93
C ILE A 10 0.82 7.94 -14.38
N ALA A 11 0.62 6.64 -14.58
CA ALA A 11 0.77 5.96 -15.87
C ALA A 11 2.17 6.03 -16.53
N SER A 12 3.22 6.45 -15.81
CA SER A 12 4.58 6.56 -16.36
C SER A 12 5.34 5.23 -16.50
N GLY A 13 4.69 4.08 -16.28
CA GLY A 13 5.32 2.76 -16.44
C GLY A 13 6.27 2.32 -15.31
N LYS A 14 6.22 2.93 -14.11
CA LYS A 14 7.06 2.53 -12.96
C LYS A 14 6.93 1.04 -12.62
N SER A 15 5.70 0.52 -12.62
CA SER A 15 5.45 -0.90 -12.33
C SER A 15 6.13 -1.81 -13.36
N THR A 16 6.20 -1.39 -14.63
CA THR A 16 6.93 -2.11 -15.69
C THR A 16 8.42 -2.17 -15.40
N VAL A 17 9.03 -1.03 -15.03
CA VAL A 17 10.46 -0.96 -14.68
C VAL A 17 10.77 -1.76 -13.41
N SER A 18 9.92 -1.65 -12.39
CA SER A 18 9.99 -2.45 -11.15
C SER A 18 9.97 -3.95 -11.45
N ASN A 19 9.09 -4.41 -12.35
CA ASN A 19 9.02 -5.81 -12.74
C ASN A 19 10.26 -6.25 -13.55
N LEU A 20 10.82 -5.36 -14.38
CA LEU A 20 12.06 -5.64 -15.10
C LEU A 20 13.24 -5.85 -14.12
N PHE A 21 13.33 -5.03 -13.07
CA PHE A 21 14.35 -5.22 -12.02
C PHE A 21 14.18 -6.55 -11.30
N LYS A 22 12.95 -6.92 -10.92
CA LYS A 22 12.66 -8.22 -10.31
C LYS A 22 13.07 -9.38 -11.21
N ALA A 23 12.80 -9.29 -12.52
CA ALA A 23 13.17 -10.31 -13.50
C ALA A 23 14.70 -10.51 -13.62
N HIS A 24 15.49 -9.49 -13.31
CA HIS A 24 16.95 -9.56 -13.26
C HIS A 24 17.51 -9.91 -11.86
N GLY A 25 16.65 -10.37 -10.95
CA GLY A 25 17.05 -10.75 -9.59
C GLY A 25 17.38 -9.56 -8.68
N ILE A 26 17.01 -8.33 -9.07
CA ILE A 26 17.20 -7.15 -8.23
C ILE A 26 16.01 -7.08 -7.25
N PRO A 27 16.28 -7.07 -5.93
CA PRO A 27 15.21 -6.92 -4.94
C PRO A 27 14.51 -5.56 -5.11
N VAL A 28 13.19 -5.59 -5.13
CA VAL A 28 12.38 -4.37 -5.20
C VAL A 28 11.48 -4.29 -3.98
N VAL A 29 11.54 -3.14 -3.30
CA VAL A 29 10.61 -2.77 -2.22
C VAL A 29 9.55 -1.87 -2.83
N ASP A 30 8.30 -2.33 -2.81
CA ASP A 30 7.15 -1.59 -3.33
C ASP A 30 6.48 -0.81 -2.19
N ALA A 31 6.46 0.52 -2.31
CA ALA A 31 5.93 1.40 -1.27
C ALA A 31 4.42 1.26 -1.09
N ASP A 32 3.67 1.00 -2.16
CA ASP A 32 2.21 0.88 -2.12
C ASP A 32 1.81 -0.39 -1.36
N ILE A 33 2.53 -1.49 -1.60
CA ILE A 33 2.34 -2.76 -0.89
C ILE A 33 2.66 -2.60 0.60
N VAL A 34 3.77 -1.94 0.93
CA VAL A 34 4.16 -1.71 2.33
C VAL A 34 3.13 -0.84 3.04
N ALA A 35 2.69 0.26 2.41
CA ALA A 35 1.66 1.15 2.94
C ALA A 35 0.35 0.39 3.23
N HIS A 36 -0.10 -0.45 2.30
CA HIS A 36 -1.29 -1.26 2.50
C HIS A 36 -1.12 -2.25 3.67
N ASN A 37 0.03 -2.91 3.77
CA ASN A 37 0.28 -3.89 4.84
C ASN A 37 0.31 -3.27 6.24
N VAL A 38 0.90 -2.08 6.41
CA VAL A 38 0.95 -1.40 7.72
C VAL A 38 -0.38 -0.78 8.13
N LEU A 39 -1.34 -0.71 7.20
CA LEU A 39 -2.69 -0.21 7.43
C LEU A 39 -3.73 -1.33 7.57
N LYS A 40 -3.33 -2.61 7.51
CA LYS A 40 -4.26 -3.72 7.76
C LYS A 40 -4.86 -3.65 9.15
N LYS A 41 -6.15 -4.01 9.27
CA LYS A 41 -6.88 -4.00 10.54
C LYS A 41 -6.09 -4.70 11.64
N GLY A 42 -5.98 -4.06 12.81
CA GLY A 42 -5.26 -4.59 13.97
C GLY A 42 -3.75 -4.32 14.00
N THR A 43 -3.14 -3.87 12.90
CA THR A 43 -1.72 -3.48 12.89
C THR A 43 -1.48 -2.18 13.66
N GLY A 44 -0.22 -1.92 14.04
CA GLY A 44 0.15 -0.68 14.73
C GLY A 44 -0.12 0.58 13.91
N GLY A 45 0.11 0.54 12.60
CA GLY A 45 -0.18 1.68 11.71
C GLY A 45 -1.68 1.95 11.62
N TRP A 46 -2.49 0.90 11.44
CA TRP A 46 -3.95 1.01 11.49
C TRP A 46 -4.46 1.65 12.78
N LYS A 47 -3.99 1.19 13.95
CA LYS A 47 -4.40 1.76 15.25
C LYS A 47 -4.07 3.24 15.37
N LYS A 48 -2.89 3.67 14.89
CA LYS A 48 -2.49 5.07 14.91
C LYS A 48 -3.36 5.94 14.01
N VAL A 49 -3.71 5.44 12.83
CA VAL A 49 -4.58 6.16 11.89
C VAL A 49 -5.99 6.29 12.48
N VAL A 50 -6.57 5.22 13.01
CA VAL A 50 -7.89 5.28 13.68
C VAL A 50 -7.86 6.20 14.89
N ALA A 51 -6.80 6.17 15.71
CA ALA A 51 -6.67 7.08 16.85
C ALA A 51 -6.56 8.57 16.44
N ALA A 52 -5.99 8.86 15.27
CA ALA A 52 -5.83 10.22 14.78
C ALA A 52 -7.07 10.78 14.08
N PHE A 53 -7.82 9.94 13.36
CA PHE A 53 -8.91 10.37 12.48
C PHE A 53 -10.31 9.90 12.94
N GLY A 54 -10.39 9.06 13.98
CA GLY A 54 -11.63 8.46 14.46
C GLY A 54 -11.99 7.15 13.76
N GLU A 55 -13.07 6.50 14.20
CA GLU A 55 -13.56 5.24 13.59
C GLU A 55 -14.41 5.48 12.32
N ASP A 56 -14.88 6.71 12.09
CA ASP A 56 -15.73 7.07 10.95
C ASP A 56 -15.05 6.89 9.58
N ILE A 57 -13.72 6.82 9.55
CA ILE A 57 -12.94 6.53 8.32
C ILE A 57 -12.96 5.04 7.93
N LEU A 58 -13.44 4.17 8.80
CA LEU A 58 -13.46 2.73 8.57
C LEU A 58 -14.73 2.36 7.79
N LEU A 59 -14.54 1.65 6.67
CA LEU A 59 -15.66 1.04 5.97
C LEU A 59 -16.13 -0.20 6.73
N ASP A 60 -17.40 -0.22 7.07
CA ASP A 60 -18.08 -1.39 7.61
C ASP A 60 -18.45 -2.34 6.46
N MET A 61 -17.61 -3.36 6.26
CA MET A 61 -17.80 -4.34 5.19
C MET A 61 -19.08 -5.18 5.36
N GLU A 62 -19.62 -5.33 6.58
CA GLU A 62 -20.88 -6.03 6.81
C GLU A 62 -22.09 -5.20 6.34
N LYS A 63 -22.04 -3.86 6.46
CA LYS A 63 -23.10 -2.97 5.96
C LYS A 63 -23.16 -2.87 4.45
N LEU A 64 -22.06 -3.13 3.74
CA LEU A 64 -21.97 -3.01 2.28
C LEU A 64 -22.67 -4.16 1.54
N ILE A 65 -22.84 -5.32 2.17
CA ILE A 65 -23.44 -6.52 1.54
C ILE A 65 -24.97 -6.53 1.68
N VAL A 66 -25.56 -5.75 2.60
CA VAL A 66 -27.01 -5.76 2.90
C VAL A 66 -27.80 -4.67 2.15
N GLN A 67 -27.14 -3.87 1.31
CA GLN A 67 -27.81 -2.82 0.50
C GLN A 67 -28.06 -3.23 -0.97
N SER A 68 -28.08 -4.52 -1.28
CA SER A 68 -28.39 -5.05 -2.62
C SER A 68 -29.63 -5.94 -2.61
#